data_AF-A0A1G4RDK5-F1
#
_entry.id   AF-A0A1G4RDK5-F1
#
_cell.length_a   1.000
_cell.length_b   1.000
_cell.length_c   1.000
_cell.angle_alpha   90.00
_cell.angle_beta   90.00
_cell.angle_gamma   90.00
#
_symmetry.space_group_name_H-M   'P 1'
#
loop_
_entity.id
_entity.type
_entity.pdbx_description
1 polymer ?
#
loop_
_entity_poly.entity_id
_entity_poly.type
_entity_poly.pdbx_seq_one_letter_code
_entity_poly.pdbx_strand_id
1 'polypeptide(L)'
;MDDYIKVVRERVSDFSLRQAVLFGALNCEKMLRGYKIFTELEAWGDYDFFLSLTEYIYSDILEMTVKLIMNYRKKNLNGIFQI
;
A
#
# COMPACT_ATOMS: atom_id res chain seq x y z
N MET A 1 6.61 8.04 24.44
CA MET A 1 5.71 8.06 23.25
C MET A 1 6.29 8.95 22.17
N ASP A 2 6.89 10.09 22.54
CA ASP A 2 7.54 11.03 21.62
C ASP A 2 8.69 10.43 20.80
N ASP A 3 9.52 9.56 21.40
CA ASP A 3 10.59 8.88 20.67
C ASP A 3 10.09 7.96 19.57
N TYR A 4 8.95 7.29 19.77
CA TYR A 4 8.36 6.41 18.76
C TYR A 4 7.85 7.21 17.55
N ILE A 5 7.15 8.32 17.81
CA ILE A 5 6.63 9.20 16.75
C ILE A 5 7.79 9.81 15.94
N LYS A 6 8.86 10.22 16.63
CA LYS A 6 10.06 10.77 16.00
C LYS A 6 10.76 9.74 15.11
N VAL A 7 11.02 8.54 15.63
CA VAL A 7 11.65 7.44 14.87
C VAL A 7 10.81 7.01 13.67
N VAL A 8 9.48 6.98 13.80
CA VAL A 8 8.58 6.67 12.67
C VAL A 8 8.66 7.78 11.63
N ARG A 9 8.63 9.07 12.01
CA ARG A 9 8.76 10.17 11.05
C ARG A 9 10.08 10.14 10.29
N GLU A 10 11.18 9.92 10.98
CA GLU A 10 12.51 9.84 10.38
C GLU A 10 12.64 8.66 9.41
N ARG A 11 11.97 7.54 9.68
CA ARG A 11 11.98 6.37 8.78
C ARG A 11 11.00 6.51 7.62
N VAL A 12 9.85 7.14 7.84
CA VAL A 12 8.82 7.34 6.83
C VAL A 12 9.19 8.47 5.87
N SER A 13 10.01 9.45 6.30
CA SER A 13 10.48 10.52 5.41
C SER A 13 11.31 10.03 4.23
N ASP A 14 11.93 8.87 4.36
CA ASP A 14 12.78 8.27 3.33
C ASP A 14 12.01 7.32 2.40
N PHE A 15 10.69 7.24 2.56
CA PHE A 15 9.87 6.36 1.72
C PHE A 15 9.77 6.90 0.30
N SER A 16 9.98 6.02 -0.67
CA SER A 16 9.46 6.25 -2.01
C SER A 16 7.94 6.39 -1.96
N LEU A 17 7.36 7.06 -2.97
CA LEU A 17 5.90 7.23 -3.07
C LEU A 17 5.15 5.89 -2.91
N ARG A 18 5.69 4.81 -3.48
CA ARG A 18 5.09 3.47 -3.37
C ARG A 18 5.11 2.93 -1.95
N GLN A 19 6.23 3.10 -1.24
CA GLN A 19 6.34 2.70 0.16
C GLN A 19 5.41 3.53 1.04
N ALA A 20 5.27 4.83 0.77
CA ALA A 20 4.33 5.70 1.47
C ALA A 20 2.87 5.28 1.25
N VAL A 21 2.48 4.99 0.01
CA VAL A 21 1.13 4.48 -0.32
C VAL A 21 0.87 3.14 0.36
N LEU A 22 1.81 2.19 0.28
CA LEU A 22 1.69 0.88 0.94
C LEU A 22 1.58 1.02 2.46
N PHE A 23 2.43 1.86 3.05
CA PHE A 23 2.40 2.13 4.49
C PHE A 23 1.07 2.76 4.92
N GLY A 24 0.53 3.70 4.14
CA GLY A 24 -0.80 4.26 4.36
C GLY A 24 -1.89 3.19 4.33
N ALA A 25 -1.90 2.34 3.29
CA ALA A 25 -2.88 1.26 3.14
C ALA A 25 -2.86 0.29 4.33
N LEU A 26 -1.68 -0.13 4.80
CA LEU A 26 -1.52 -0.99 5.97
C LEU A 26 -2.07 -0.36 7.25
N ASN A 27 -1.91 0.94 7.43
CA ASN A 27 -2.48 1.65 8.58
C ASN A 27 -4.01 1.75 8.47
N CYS A 28 -4.56 1.98 7.28
CA CYS A 28 -6.00 1.94 7.04
C CYS A 28 -6.58 0.55 7.34
N GLU A 29 -5.95 -0.51 6.84
CA GLU A 29 -6.36 -1.90 7.10
C GLU A 29 -6.38 -2.21 8.60
N LYS A 30 -5.35 -1.78 9.33
CA LYS A 30 -5.27 -1.94 10.79
C LYS A 30 -6.48 -1.30 11.50
N MET A 31 -7.00 -0.19 10.97
CA MET A 31 -8.16 0.51 11.53
C MET A 31 -9.49 -0.10 11.11
N LEU A 32 -9.57 -0.81 9.97
CA LEU A 32 -10.81 -1.37 9.43
C LEU A 32 -11.57 -2.24 10.42
N ARG A 33 -10.86 -3.05 11.23
CA ARG A 33 -11.52 -3.88 12.25
C ARG A 33 -12.28 -3.04 13.29
N GLY A 34 -11.66 -1.96 13.76
CA GLY A 34 -12.30 -1.05 14.72
C GLY A 34 -13.45 -0.30 14.07
N TYR A 35 -13.25 0.14 12.82
CA TYR A 35 -14.29 0.78 12.03
C TYR A 35 -15.50 -0.12 11.82
N LYS A 36 -15.30 -1.41 11.51
CA LYS A 36 -16.37 -2.41 11.37
C LYS A 36 -17.26 -2.48 12.60
N ILE A 37 -16.65 -2.62 13.77
CA ILE A 37 -17.37 -2.71 15.04
C ILE A 37 -18.16 -1.43 15.27
N PHE A 38 -17.56 -0.26 15.02
CA PHE A 38 -18.23 1.03 15.15
C PHE A 38 -19.42 1.17 14.19
N THR A 39 -19.25 0.84 12.92
CA THR A 39 -20.32 0.89 11.91
C THR A 39 -21.49 -0.02 12.27
N GLU A 40 -21.22 -1.22 12.80
CA GLU A 40 -22.26 -2.18 13.21
C GLU A 40 -23.01 -1.72 14.47
N LEU A 41 -22.31 -1.14 15.44
CA LEU A 41 -22.91 -0.67 16.70
C LEU A 41 -23.73 0.61 16.52
N GLU A 42 -23.20 1.56 15.74
CA GLU A 42 -23.80 2.88 15.56
C GLU A 42 -24.73 2.95 14.34
N ALA A 43 -24.86 1.86 13.59
CA ALA A 43 -25.59 1.80 12.31
C ALA A 43 -25.23 2.96 11.37
N TRP A 44 -23.94 3.29 11.30
CA TRP A 44 -23.42 4.48 10.63
C TRP A 44 -22.19 4.16 9.81
N GLY A 45 -22.06 4.77 8.62
CA GLY A 45 -20.90 4.64 7.75
C GLY A 45 -20.96 3.44 6.80
N ASP A 46 -19.94 3.32 5.93
CA ASP A 46 -19.84 2.26 4.92
C ASP A 46 -18.53 1.49 5.07
N TYR A 47 -18.58 0.33 5.74
CA TYR A 47 -17.42 -0.54 5.93
C TYR A 47 -16.91 -1.13 4.60
N ASP A 48 -17.83 -1.57 3.74
CA ASP A 48 -17.49 -2.27 2.51
C ASP A 48 -16.81 -1.35 1.50
N PHE A 49 -17.14 -0.05 1.49
CA PHE A 49 -16.42 0.95 0.73
C PHE A 49 -14.95 1.05 1.15
N PHE A 50 -14.66 1.17 2.44
CA PHE A 50 -13.27 1.29 2.91
C PHE A 50 -12.48 -0.02 2.76
N LEU A 51 -13.14 -1.17 2.90
CA LEU A 51 -12.54 -2.47 2.59
C LEU A 51 -12.14 -2.52 1.10
N SER A 52 -13.09 -2.23 0.21
CA SER A 52 -12.88 -2.25 -1.25
C SER A 52 -11.78 -1.27 -1.69
N LEU A 53 -11.71 -0.10 -1.08
CA LEU A 53 -10.66 0.88 -1.35
C LEU A 53 -9.28 0.36 -0.94
N THR A 54 -9.18 -0.33 0.19
CA THR A 54 -7.92 -0.92 0.67
C THR A 54 -7.45 -2.05 -0.25
N GLU A 55 -8.37 -2.92 -0.68
CA GLU A 55 -8.11 -3.99 -1.66
C GLU A 55 -7.68 -3.45 -3.03
N TYR A 56 -8.29 -2.36 -3.47
CA TYR A 56 -7.91 -1.67 -4.71
C TYR A 56 -6.46 -1.18 -4.65
N ILE A 57 -6.05 -0.54 -3.56
CA ILE A 57 -4.67 -0.05 -3.40
C ILE A 57 -3.66 -1.20 -3.45
N TYR A 58 -3.96 -2.33 -2.81
CA TYR A 58 -3.09 -3.51 -2.87
C TYR A 58 -2.99 -4.08 -4.28
N SER A 59 -4.11 -4.13 -5.01
CA SER A 59 -4.15 -4.61 -6.38
C SER A 59 -3.33 -3.72 -7.32
N ASP A 60 -3.44 -2.39 -7.20
CA ASP A 60 -2.67 -1.44 -8.01
C ASP A 60 -1.16 -1.58 -7.75
N ILE A 61 -0.75 -1.67 -6.47
CA ILE A 61 0.66 -1.88 -6.11
C ILE A 61 1.20 -3.19 -6.70
N LEU A 62 0.43 -4.27 -6.63
CA LEU A 62 0.79 -5.56 -7.19
C LEU A 62 0.95 -5.47 -8.71
N GLU A 63 -0.03 -4.90 -9.41
CA GLU A 63 -0.02 -4.78 -10.87
C GLU A 63 1.15 -3.91 -11.36
N MET A 64 1.42 -2.78 -10.70
CA MET A 64 2.57 -1.93 -10.99
C MET A 64 3.90 -2.66 -10.79
N THR A 65 3.99 -3.52 -9.77
CA THR A 65 5.18 -4.31 -9.48
C THR A 65 5.41 -5.36 -10.56
N VAL A 66 4.36 -6.06 -10.99
CA VAL A 66 4.40 -7.03 -12.09
C VAL A 66 4.85 -6.36 -13.39
N LYS A 67 4.26 -5.22 -13.75
CA LYS A 67 4.66 -4.44 -14.95
C LYS A 67 6.15 -4.07 -14.93
N LEU A 68 6.68 -3.68 -13.78
CA LEU A 68 8.09 -3.34 -13.62
C LEU A 68 9.01 -4.55 -13.83
N ILE A 69 8.66 -5.69 -13.24
CA ILE A 69 9.41 -6.95 -13.39
C ILE A 69 9.41 -7.39 -14.86
N MET A 70 8.26 -7.33 -15.53
CA MET A 70 8.15 -7.68 -16.95
C MET A 70 9.00 -6.76 -17.83
N ASN A 71 8.97 -5.45 -17.56
CA ASN A 71 9.79 -4.47 -18.29
C ASN A 71 11.30 -4.69 -18.07
N TYR A 72 11.72 -5.01 -16.84
CA TYR A 72 13.11 -5.32 -16.53
C TYR A 72 13.59 -6.58 -17.25
N ARG A 73 12.80 -7.66 -17.25
CA ARG A 73 13.08 -8.89 -17.99
C ARG A 73 13.21 -8.63 -19.50
N LYS A 74 12.31 -7.84 -20.09
CA LYS A 74 12.36 -7.50 -21.52
C LYS A 74 13.62 -6.72 -21.89
N LYS A 75 14.04 -5.75 -21.07
CA LYS A 75 15.29 -5.01 -21.31
C LYS A 75 16.53 -5.91 -21.25
N ASN A 76 16.60 -6.82 -20.29
CA ASN A 76 17.74 -7.74 -20.17
C ASN A 76 17.78 -8.77 -21.29
N LEU A 77 16.62 -9.25 -21.76
CA LEU A 77 16.58 -10.14 -22.92
C LEU A 77 17.07 -9.43 -24.19
N ASN A 78 16.70 -8.18 -24.41
CA ASN A 78 17.16 -7.41 -25.58
C ASN A 78 18.65 -7.05 -25.54
N GLY A 79 19.27 -6.96 -24.36
CA GLY A 79 20.71 -6.74 -24.21
C GLY A 79 21.58 -7.97 -24.52
N ILE A 80 20.98 -9.17 -24.54
CA ILE A 80 21.69 -10.43 -24.83
C ILE A 80 21.80 -10.69 -26.35
N PHE A 81 20.92 -10.10 -27.17
CA PHE A 81 20.88 -10.32 -28.63
C PHE A 81 21.61 -9.24 -29.46
N GLN A 82 22.48 -8.42 -28.85
CA GLN A 82 23.29 -7.41 -29.54
C GLN A 82 24.76 -7.82 -29.79
N ILE A 83 25.03 -9.12 -29.99
CA ILE A 83 26.36 -9.62 -30.43
C ILE A 83 26.31 -9.96 -31.90
#